data_AF-A0A258BLG8-F1
#
_entry.id   AF-A0A258BLG8-F1
#
_cell.length_a   1.000
_cell.length_b   1.000
_cell.length_c   1.000
_cell.angle_alpha   90.00
_cell.angle_beta   90.00
_cell.angle_gamma   90.00
#
_symmetry.space_group_name_H-M   'P 1'
#
loop_
_entity.id
_entity.type
_entity.pdbx_description
1 polymer ?
#
loop_
_entity_poly.entity_id
_entity_poly.type
_entity_poly.pdbx_seq_one_letter_code
_entity_poly.pdbx_strand_id
1 'polypeptide(L)'
;PGRGAYRMSGDTSVRPFSISDDGVRTFIAFGEDQAIPAVFAIGPSGKEEMVDGYIRGGVYTLDRVYNDLVFRIDEDAAKARRVIKRDGR
;
A
#
# COMPACT_ATOMS: atom_id res chain seq x y z
N PRO A 1 1.98 -13.39 -13.14
CA PRO A 1 1.19 -12.54 -12.21
C PRO A 1 1.08 -11.14 -12.84
N GLY A 2 -0.11 -10.55 -12.88
CA GLY A 2 -0.33 -9.26 -13.55
C GLY A 2 -0.04 -8.08 -12.62
N ARG A 3 0.44 -6.97 -13.19
CA ARG A 3 0.63 -5.69 -12.48
C ARG A 3 -0.71 -5.22 -11.89
N GLY A 4 -0.69 -4.75 -10.65
CA GLY A 4 -1.88 -4.21 -9.99
C GLY A 4 -1.78 -2.71 -9.73
N ALA A 5 -2.95 -2.08 -9.66
CA ALA A 5 -3.13 -0.74 -9.14
C ALA A 5 -3.91 -0.81 -7.82
N TYR A 6 -4.00 0.29 -7.08
CA TYR A 6 -4.69 0.30 -5.79
C TYR A 6 -5.71 1.43 -5.73
N ARG A 7 -6.90 1.12 -5.23
CA ARG A 7 -7.92 2.13 -4.90
C ARG A 7 -7.75 2.52 -3.43
N MET A 8 -7.58 3.82 -3.19
CA MET A 8 -7.34 4.36 -1.84
C MET A 8 -8.59 5.05 -1.27
N SER A 9 -8.80 4.89 0.03
CA SER A 9 -9.85 5.54 0.83
C SER A 9 -9.31 5.99 2.19
N GLY A 10 -10.09 6.74 2.97
CA GLY A 10 -9.67 7.25 4.28
C GLY A 10 -8.91 8.57 4.20
N ASP A 11 -8.26 8.93 5.31
CA ASP A 11 -7.64 10.24 5.54
C ASP A 11 -6.53 10.53 4.52
N THR A 12 -6.51 11.75 3.99
CA THR A 12 -5.55 12.16 2.97
C THR A 12 -4.16 12.46 3.52
N SER A 13 -4.02 12.78 4.81
CA SER A 13 -2.74 13.09 5.45
C SER A 13 -1.80 11.87 5.50
N VAL A 14 -2.36 10.68 5.71
CA VAL A 14 -1.62 9.40 5.78
C VAL A 14 -1.77 8.55 4.52
N ARG A 15 -2.45 9.06 3.49
CA ARG A 15 -2.59 8.36 2.21
C ARG A 15 -1.30 8.50 1.38
N PRO A 16 -0.71 7.42 0.87
CA PRO A 16 0.44 7.52 -0.03
C PRO A 16 0.08 8.20 -1.35
N PHE A 17 1.07 8.81 -1.99
CA PHE A 17 0.92 9.44 -3.30
C PHE A 17 0.56 8.42 -4.38
N SER A 18 1.22 7.26 -4.39
CA SER A 18 0.89 6.17 -5.31
C SER A 18 1.25 4.80 -4.76
N ILE A 19 0.54 3.78 -5.24
CA ILE A 19 0.82 2.37 -4.95
C ILE A 19 0.66 1.57 -6.24
N SER A 20 1.62 0.69 -6.50
CA SER A 20 1.59 -0.27 -7.60
C SER A 20 2.26 -1.59 -7.20
N ASP A 21 2.08 -2.64 -7.97
CA ASP A 21 2.83 -3.88 -7.82
C ASP A 21 3.22 -4.48 -9.16
N ASP A 22 4.31 -5.25 -9.18
CA ASP A 22 4.80 -5.99 -10.35
C ASP A 22 4.31 -7.44 -10.39
N GLY A 23 3.38 -7.80 -9.49
CA GLY A 23 2.93 -9.17 -9.28
C GLY A 23 3.83 -10.00 -8.35
N VAL A 24 4.95 -9.44 -7.88
CA VAL A 24 5.85 -10.04 -6.88
C VAL A 24 6.00 -9.13 -5.67
N ARG A 25 6.24 -7.83 -5.86
CA ARG A 25 6.46 -6.83 -4.80
C ARG A 25 5.47 -5.68 -4.92
N THR A 26 5.19 -5.03 -3.80
CA THR A 26 4.39 -3.80 -3.76
C THR A 26 5.31 -2.60 -3.62
N PHE A 27 5.07 -1.54 -4.39
CA PHE A 27 5.82 -0.29 -4.38
C PHE A 27 4.89 0.84 -3.93
N ILE A 28 5.29 1.55 -2.88
CA ILE A 28 4.53 2.64 -2.27
C ILE A 28 5.40 3.90 -2.32
N ALA A 29 4.88 4.96 -2.92
CA ALA A 29 5.53 6.27 -2.91
C ALA A 29 4.75 7.23 -1.99
N PHE A 30 5.48 7.89 -1.10
CA PHE A 30 4.98 8.97 -0.25
C PHE A 30 5.40 10.33 -0.83
N GLY A 31 4.70 11.40 -0.47
CA GLY A 31 5.14 12.76 -0.83
C GLY A 31 6.48 13.11 -0.17
N GLU A 32 7.28 14.00 -0.77
CA GLU A 32 8.62 14.36 -0.26
C GLU A 32 8.59 14.89 1.19
N ASP A 33 7.57 15.69 1.53
CA ASP A 33 7.38 16.27 2.88
C ASP A 33 6.27 15.55 3.68
N GLN A 34 5.80 14.40 3.21
CA GLN A 34 4.73 13.66 3.87
C GLN A 34 5.29 12.84 5.04
N ALA A 35 4.61 12.87 6.19
CA ALA A 35 4.89 11.94 7.27
C ALA A 35 4.70 10.49 6.80
N ILE A 36 5.67 9.61 7.06
CA ILE A 36 5.61 8.21 6.65
C ILE A 36 4.79 7.42 7.69
N PRO A 37 3.61 6.89 7.32
CA PRO A 37 2.76 6.13 8.23
C PRO A 37 3.32 4.73 8.49
N ALA A 38 2.88 4.12 9.60
CA ALA A 38 2.99 2.67 9.76
C ALA A 38 2.10 1.99 8.71
N VAL A 39 2.63 0.94 8.07
CA VAL A 39 1.94 0.18 7.03
C VAL A 39 1.62 -1.21 7.55
N PHE A 40 0.38 -1.63 7.38
CA PHE A 40 -0.13 -2.96 7.75
C PHE A 40 -0.81 -3.60 6.56
N ALA A 41 -0.82 -4.93 6.51
CA ALA A 41 -1.69 -5.69 5.63
C ALA A 41 -2.94 -6.15 6.39
N ILE A 42 -4.03 -6.43 5.69
CA ILE A 42 -5.14 -7.19 6.26
C ILE A 42 -4.95 -8.66 5.92
N GLY A 43 -4.71 -9.47 6.96
CA GLY A 43 -4.56 -10.91 6.84
C GLY A 43 -5.88 -11.64 6.57
N PRO A 44 -5.84 -12.96 6.32
CA PRO A 44 -7.03 -13.78 6.07
C PRO A 44 -8.06 -13.76 7.21
N SER A 45 -7.61 -13.48 8.43
CA SER A 45 -8.46 -13.35 9.61
C SER A 45 -9.22 -12.02 9.68
N GLY A 46 -8.95 -11.08 8.77
CA GLY A 46 -9.48 -9.72 8.79
C GLY A 46 -8.75 -8.78 9.76
N LYS A 47 -7.64 -9.23 10.37
CA LYS A 47 -6.83 -8.42 11.29
C LYS A 47 -5.63 -7.78 10.58
N GLU A 48 -5.15 -6.68 11.16
CA GLU A 48 -3.92 -6.02 10.72
C GLU A 48 -2.70 -6.92 11.05
N GLU A 49 -1.81 -7.06 10.07
CA GLU A 49 -0.56 -7.83 10.14
C GLU A 49 0.61 -6.95 9.71
N MET A 50 1.78 -7.18 10.33
CA MET A 50 3.01 -6.49 9.96
C MET A 50 3.39 -6.82 8.51
N VAL A 51 3.92 -5.82 7.81
CA VAL A 51 4.51 -6.00 6.48
C VAL A 51 6.02 -5.87 6.57
N ASP A 52 6.72 -6.66 5.78
CA ASP A 52 8.18 -6.59 5.65
C ASP A 52 8.54 -5.82 4.38
N GLY A 53 9.47 -4.89 4.51
CA GLY A 53 9.91 -4.06 3.39
C GLY A 53 11.12 -3.19 3.69
N TYR A 54 11.52 -2.41 2.70
CA TYR A 54 12.61 -1.45 2.82
C TYR A 54 12.34 -0.18 2.00
N ILE A 55 12.88 0.95 2.44
CA ILE A 55 12.80 2.22 1.70
C ILE A 55 14.07 2.42 0.88
N ARG A 56 13.93 2.75 -0.40
CA ARG A 56 15.04 3.15 -1.26
C ARG A 56 14.59 4.24 -2.23
N GLY A 57 15.29 5.37 -2.25
CA GLY A 57 14.99 6.49 -3.15
C GLY A 57 13.56 7.03 -3.01
N GLY A 58 13.05 7.10 -1.77
CA GLY A 58 11.69 7.58 -1.49
C GLY A 58 10.56 6.58 -1.75
N VAL A 59 10.88 5.36 -2.21
CA VAL A 59 9.89 4.30 -2.45
C VAL A 59 10.00 3.23 -1.37
N TYR A 60 8.91 2.97 -0.66
CA TYR A 60 8.79 1.84 0.26
C TYR A 60 8.39 0.59 -0.52
N THR A 61 9.27 -0.41 -0.52
CA THR A 61 9.08 -1.67 -1.25
C THR A 61 8.75 -2.79 -0.27
N LEU A 62 7.58 -3.40 -0.41
CA LEU A 62 7.18 -4.58 0.35
C LEU A 62 7.64 -5.86 -0.35
N ASP A 63 7.98 -6.89 0.43
CA ASP A 63 8.53 -8.16 -0.07
C ASP A 63 7.54 -8.97 -0.93
N ARG A 64 6.23 -8.69 -0.79
CA ARG A 64 5.14 -9.38 -1.47
C ARG A 64 4.03 -8.45 -1.94
N VAL A 65 3.08 -9.02 -2.68
CA VAL A 65 1.82 -8.37 -3.06
C VAL A 65 0.77 -8.57 -1.97
N TYR A 66 0.21 -7.46 -1.48
CA TYR A 66 -0.92 -7.47 -0.55
C TYR A 66 -2.20 -6.97 -1.23
N ASN A 67 -3.34 -7.60 -0.91
CA ASN A 67 -4.64 -7.19 -1.45
C ASN A 67 -5.21 -5.98 -0.74
N ASP A 68 -5.04 -5.89 0.58
CA ASP A 68 -5.55 -4.81 1.41
C ASP A 68 -4.42 -4.31 2.31
N LEU A 69 -4.16 -3.01 2.26
CA LEU A 69 -3.18 -2.31 3.07
C LEU A 69 -3.87 -1.24 3.92
N VAL A 70 -3.33 -0.98 5.09
CA VAL A 70 -3.73 0.10 6.01
C VAL A 70 -2.52 0.96 6.34
N PHE A 71 -2.72 2.27 6.33
CA PHE A 71 -1.72 3.28 6.66
C PHE A 71 -2.18 4.04 7.88
N ARG A 72 -1.34 4.17 8.91
CA ARG A 72 -1.71 4.82 10.18
C ARG A 72 -0.63 5.76 10.72
N ILE A 73 -1.09 6.89 11.26
CA ILE A 73 -0.37 7.74 12.21
C ILE A 73 -1.41 8.13 13.26
N ASP A 74 -1.17 7.80 14.52
CA ASP A 74 -2.13 8.04 15.62
C ASP A 74 -3.56 7.58 15.28
N GLU A 75 -4.53 8.48 15.23
CA GLU A 75 -5.92 8.20 14.88
C GLU A 75 -6.21 8.24 13.36
N ASP A 76 -5.31 8.86 12.58
CA ASP A 76 -5.46 8.98 11.13
C ASP A 76 -5.23 7.65 10.44
N ALA A 77 -6.14 7.30 9.54
CA ALA A 77 -6.07 6.04 8.80
C ALA A 77 -6.49 6.17 7.35
N ALA A 78 -5.69 5.59 6.46
CA ALA A 78 -6.04 5.35 5.07
C ALA A 78 -6.01 3.85 4.76
N LYS A 79 -6.77 3.44 3.74
CA LYS A 79 -6.81 2.06 3.25
C LYS A 79 -6.52 2.03 1.76
N ALA A 80 -5.85 0.99 1.30
CA ALA A 80 -5.64 0.73 -0.11
C ALA A 80 -6.04 -0.71 -0.45
N ARG A 81 -6.92 -0.87 -1.44
CA ARG A 81 -7.33 -2.17 -1.98
C ARG A 81 -6.79 -2.36 -3.38
N ARG A 82 -6.07 -3.46 -3.60
CA ARG A 82 -5.55 -3.87 -4.89
C ARG A 82 -6.70 -4.11 -5.87
N VAL A 83 -6.56 -3.57 -7.06
CA VAL A 83 -7.44 -3.76 -8.21
C VAL A 83 -6.61 -4.26 -9.38
N ILE A 84 -6.98 -5.43 -9.91
CA ILE A 84 -6.38 -5.96 -11.13
C ILE A 84 -7.12 -5.31 -12.29
N LYS A 85 -6.43 -4.50 -13.09
CA LYS A 85 -6.93 -4.21 -14.43
C LYS A 85 -6.91 -5.53 -15.19
N ARG A 86 -8.07 -6.13 -15.42
CA ARG A 86 -8.18 -7.11 -16.50
C ARG A 86 -7.92 -6.31 -17.77
N ASP A 87 -6.84 -6.61 -18.48
CA ASP A 87 -6.69 -6.09 -19.84
C ASP A 87 -7.96 -6.48 -20.60
N GLY A 88 -8.71 -5.46 -20.98
CA GLY A 88 -9.96 -5.61 -21.70
C GLY A 88 -9.67 -6.11 -23.09
N ARG A 89 -10.46 -7.10 -23.49
CA ARG A 89 -10.73 -7.47 -24.88
C ARG A 89 -11.16 -6.24 -25.70
#